data_AF-A0A3N6GB38-F1
#
_entry.id   AF-A0A3N6GB38-F1
#
_cell.length_a   1.000
_cell.length_b   1.000
_cell.length_c   1.000
_cell.angle_alpha   90.00
_cell.angle_beta   90.00
_cell.angle_gamma   90.00
#
_symmetry.space_group_name_H-M   'P 1'
#
loop_
_entity.id
_entity.type
_entity.pdbx_description
1 polymer ?
#
loop_
_entity_poly.entity_id
_entity_poly.type
_entity_poly.pdbx_seq_one_letter_code
_entity_poly.pdbx_strand_id
1 'polypeptide(L)'
;MTSPPPAPKSRFLVLHDYGMGGAWWWVHARSPREILETFAEVEVVDSPEAIERADRDLDEVDIDEPTMPPGLDELRAKRDAQRGRPGFGALADRSIVHLRRRWDGDGDEPATYLMEVGSDGRRLRQVELSDNGTALRSGPDDWPFNPPVVDLFDPEWADMEIRPAEFEAAWLEARHVGSEQ
;
A
#
# COMPACT_ATOMS: atom_id res chain seq x y z
N MET A 1 -2.06 9.81 -38.55
CA MET A 1 -0.94 9.79 -37.58
C MET A 1 -1.00 8.44 -36.88
N THR A 2 -0.03 7.57 -37.16
CA THR A 2 0.04 6.24 -36.53
C THR A 2 0.66 6.43 -35.15
N SER A 3 -0.03 6.03 -34.10
CA SER A 3 0.53 6.06 -32.73
C SER A 3 1.85 5.26 -32.69
N PRO A 4 2.84 5.70 -31.90
CA PRO A 4 4.05 4.91 -31.71
C PRO A 4 3.71 3.51 -31.18
N PRO A 5 4.50 2.48 -31.54
CA PRO A 5 4.31 1.14 -30.99
C PRO A 5 4.43 1.20 -29.46
N PRO A 6 3.65 0.37 -28.73
CA PRO A 6 3.73 0.32 -27.27
C PRO A 6 5.14 -0.04 -26.83
N ALA A 7 5.56 0.49 -25.67
CA ALA A 7 6.83 0.15 -25.06
C ALA A 7 6.96 -1.38 -24.86
N PRO A 8 8.18 -1.95 -24.96
CA PRO A 8 8.39 -3.36 -24.70
C PRO A 8 8.02 -3.70 -23.25
N LYS A 9 7.42 -4.87 -23.04
CA LYS A 9 7.07 -5.36 -21.71
C LYS A 9 8.25 -6.07 -21.05
N SER A 10 8.30 -5.98 -19.74
CA SER A 10 9.19 -6.71 -18.85
C SER A 10 8.37 -7.48 -17.84
N ARG A 11 8.99 -8.51 -17.26
CA ARG A 11 8.38 -9.37 -16.24
C ARG A 11 8.60 -8.76 -14.86
N PHE A 12 7.53 -8.65 -14.09
CA PHE A 12 7.53 -8.13 -12.72
C PHE A 12 6.93 -9.15 -11.77
N LEU A 13 7.49 -9.28 -10.57
CA LEU A 13 6.90 -10.05 -9.50
C LEU A 13 5.85 -9.18 -8.80
N VAL A 14 4.63 -9.68 -8.70
CA VAL A 14 3.51 -8.95 -8.10
C VAL A 14 2.97 -9.74 -6.93
N LEU A 15 2.77 -9.05 -5.81
CA LEU A 15 2.25 -9.58 -4.56
C LEU A 15 0.97 -8.84 -4.17
N HIS A 16 -0.08 -9.58 -3.86
CA HIS A 16 -1.18 -9.07 -3.03
C HIS A 16 -1.07 -9.66 -1.63
N ASP A 17 -0.74 -8.83 -0.65
CA ASP A 17 -0.68 -9.20 0.76
C ASP A 17 -2.04 -8.91 1.42
N TYR A 18 -2.70 -9.95 1.92
CA TYR A 18 -3.98 -9.85 2.62
C TYR A 18 -3.84 -10.18 4.12
N GLY A 19 -2.65 -9.97 4.68
CA GLY A 19 -2.33 -10.06 6.11
C GLY A 19 -1.91 -11.47 6.54
N MET A 20 -2.83 -12.43 6.53
CA MET A 20 -2.54 -13.82 6.97
C MET A 20 -1.92 -14.69 5.86
N GLY A 21 -1.66 -14.10 4.69
CA GLY A 21 -1.07 -14.77 3.53
C GLY A 21 -0.87 -13.77 2.39
N GLY A 22 -0.33 -14.27 1.28
CA GLY A 22 -0.13 -13.48 0.07
C GLY A 22 -0.31 -14.30 -1.19
N ALA A 23 -0.85 -13.66 -2.22
CA ALA A 23 -0.98 -14.22 -3.55
C ALA A 23 0.05 -13.58 -4.49
N TRP A 24 0.70 -14.40 -5.32
CA TRP A 24 1.85 -14.01 -6.12
C TRP A 24 1.63 -14.33 -7.59
N TRP A 25 2.06 -13.44 -8.47
CA TRP A 25 2.00 -13.61 -9.92
C TRP A 25 3.24 -13.03 -10.61
N TRP A 26 3.57 -13.58 -11.77
CA TRP A 26 4.44 -12.92 -12.73
C TRP A 26 3.60 -12.11 -13.72
N VAL A 27 3.78 -10.79 -13.76
CA VAL A 27 3.02 -9.91 -14.66
C VAL A 27 3.95 -9.31 -15.70
N HIS A 28 3.61 -9.45 -16.98
CA HIS A 28 4.27 -8.73 -18.07
C HIS A 28 3.63 -7.37 -18.26
N ALA A 29 4.39 -6.32 -18.00
CA ALA A 29 3.95 -4.94 -18.09
C ALA A 29 5.05 -4.04 -18.66
N ARG A 30 4.71 -2.82 -19.04
CA ARG A 30 5.63 -1.80 -19.57
C ARG A 30 6.37 -1.09 -18.43
N SER A 31 5.80 -1.08 -17.22
CA SER A 31 6.43 -0.50 -16.03
C SER A 31 5.77 -1.01 -14.72
N PRO A 32 6.43 -0.87 -13.55
CA PRO A 32 5.80 -1.10 -12.25
C PRO A 32 4.57 -0.21 -12.04
N ARG A 33 4.64 1.05 -12.48
CA ARG A 33 3.52 2.00 -12.37
C ARG A 33 2.26 1.49 -13.05
N GLU A 34 2.42 0.92 -14.24
CA GLU A 34 1.28 0.37 -14.99
C GLU A 34 0.57 -0.74 -14.22
N ILE A 35 1.33 -1.59 -13.51
CA ILE A 35 0.77 -2.64 -12.65
C ILE A 35 -0.05 -2.01 -11.52
N LEU A 36 0.51 -1.02 -10.83
CA LEU A 36 -0.17 -0.33 -9.73
C LEU A 36 -1.43 0.42 -10.20
N GLU A 37 -1.42 0.99 -11.41
CA GLU A 37 -2.58 1.65 -12.02
C GLU A 37 -3.64 0.66 -12.55
N THR A 38 -3.28 -0.61 -12.71
CA THR A 38 -4.14 -1.67 -13.27
C THR A 38 -4.76 -2.56 -12.21
N PHE A 39 -4.03 -2.86 -11.13
CA PHE A 39 -4.48 -3.73 -10.04
C PHE A 39 -4.45 -2.97 -8.72
N ALA A 40 -5.52 -3.08 -7.94
CA ALA A 40 -5.60 -2.49 -6.61
C ALA A 40 -4.85 -3.36 -5.59
N GLU A 41 -4.35 -2.75 -4.52
CA GLU A 41 -3.79 -3.47 -3.36
C GLU A 41 -2.67 -4.46 -3.68
N VAL A 42 -1.94 -4.24 -4.78
CA VAL A 42 -0.75 -5.02 -5.12
C VAL A 42 0.52 -4.22 -4.87
N GLU A 43 1.60 -4.94 -4.60
CA GLU A 43 2.97 -4.47 -4.59
C GLU A 43 3.72 -5.06 -5.77
N VAL A 44 4.60 -4.27 -6.38
CA VAL A 44 5.62 -4.78 -7.31
C VAL A 44 6.91 -5.04 -6.52
N VAL A 45 7.25 -6.31 -6.36
CA VAL A 45 8.40 -6.75 -5.55
C VAL A 45 9.67 -6.68 -6.38
N ASP A 46 10.65 -5.90 -5.94
CA ASP A 46 11.93 -5.67 -6.64
C ASP A 46 13.16 -6.29 -5.94
N SER A 47 12.97 -6.84 -4.73
CA SER A 47 14.04 -7.52 -3.99
C SER A 47 14.61 -8.69 -4.80
N PRO A 48 15.92 -8.70 -5.11
CA PRO A 48 16.54 -9.81 -5.85
C PRO A 48 16.35 -11.15 -5.15
N GLU A 49 16.42 -11.16 -3.82
CA GLU A 49 16.25 -12.35 -3.01
C GLU A 49 14.81 -12.89 -3.09
N ALA A 50 13.81 -12.01 -3.09
CA ALA A 50 12.41 -12.41 -3.27
C ALA A 50 12.15 -12.93 -4.68
N ILE A 51 12.72 -12.27 -5.70
CA ILE A 51 12.64 -12.67 -7.11
C ILE A 51 13.29 -14.04 -7.33
N GLU A 52 14.45 -14.30 -6.72
CA GLU A 52 15.15 -15.59 -6.81
C GLU A 52 14.40 -16.73 -6.11
N ARG A 53 13.70 -16.43 -5.02
CA ARG A 53 12.90 -17.40 -4.26
C ARG A 53 11.51 -17.63 -4.83
N ALA A 54 10.98 -16.67 -5.58
CA ALA A 54 9.65 -16.77 -6.14
C ALA A 54 9.52 -18.05 -6.98
N ASP A 55 8.40 -18.73 -6.79
CA ASP A 55 8.17 -20.02 -7.43
C ASP A 55 8.23 -19.85 -8.96
N ARG A 56 8.91 -20.79 -9.63
CA ARG A 56 8.95 -20.84 -11.08
C ARG A 56 7.61 -21.28 -11.67
N ASP A 57 6.75 -21.87 -10.85
CA ASP A 57 5.41 -22.34 -11.23
C ASP A 57 4.30 -21.32 -10.88
N LEU A 58 4.64 -20.09 -10.49
CA LEU A 58 3.65 -19.01 -10.35
C LEU A 58 2.97 -18.72 -11.69
N ASP A 59 1.67 -18.40 -11.62
CA ASP A 59 0.91 -17.94 -12.78
C ASP A 59 1.58 -16.72 -13.42
N GLU A 60 1.78 -16.79 -14.74
CA GLU A 60 2.40 -15.75 -15.55
C GLU A 60 1.36 -15.19 -16.52
N VAL A 61 1.11 -13.89 -16.43
CA VAL A 61 0.03 -13.21 -17.16
C VAL A 61 0.54 -11.95 -17.84
N ASP A 62 0.02 -11.66 -19.02
CA ASP A 62 0.23 -10.38 -19.69
C ASP A 62 -0.84 -9.36 -19.25
N ILE A 63 -0.40 -8.15 -18.88
CA ILE A 63 -1.28 -7.10 -18.35
C ILE A 63 -2.38 -6.67 -19.34
N ASP A 64 -2.23 -6.88 -20.64
CA ASP A 64 -3.25 -6.54 -21.63
C ASP A 64 -4.24 -7.70 -21.89
N GLU A 65 -4.05 -8.88 -21.27
CA GLU A 65 -4.97 -10.00 -21.46
C GLU A 65 -6.38 -9.63 -20.97
N PRO A 66 -7.43 -10.09 -21.67
CA PRO A 66 -8.80 -9.75 -21.31
C PRO A 66 -9.27 -10.45 -20.03
N THR A 67 -8.66 -11.59 -19.70
CA THR A 67 -9.01 -12.41 -18.53
C THR A 67 -7.78 -12.54 -17.64
N MET A 68 -7.93 -12.18 -16.36
CA MET A 68 -6.90 -12.35 -15.35
C MET A 68 -7.09 -13.67 -14.59
N PRO A 69 -6.03 -14.25 -14.00
CA PRO A 69 -6.16 -15.38 -13.08
C PRO A 69 -6.99 -15.00 -11.85
N PRO A 70 -7.56 -15.99 -11.14
CA PRO A 70 -8.35 -15.75 -9.93
C PRO A 70 -7.62 -14.90 -8.89
N GLY A 71 -8.34 -13.97 -8.28
CA GLY A 71 -7.82 -13.01 -7.31
C GLY A 71 -7.30 -11.75 -8.00
N LEU A 72 -6.46 -11.88 -9.04
CA LEU A 72 -5.96 -10.73 -9.78
C LEU A 72 -7.06 -10.04 -10.63
N ASP A 73 -8.07 -10.82 -11.05
CA ASP A 73 -9.29 -10.31 -11.68
C ASP A 73 -10.12 -9.40 -10.77
N GLU A 74 -10.29 -9.77 -9.50
CA GLU A 74 -10.97 -8.97 -8.49
C GLU A 74 -10.22 -7.66 -8.20
N LEU A 75 -8.89 -7.72 -8.09
CA LEU A 75 -8.04 -6.55 -7.89
C LEU A 75 -8.06 -5.60 -9.10
N ARG A 76 -8.13 -6.13 -10.33
CA ARG A 76 -8.37 -5.33 -11.53
C ARG A 76 -9.73 -4.66 -11.49
N ALA A 77 -10.79 -5.40 -11.21
CA ALA A 77 -12.15 -4.86 -11.16
C ALA A 77 -12.28 -3.76 -10.08
N LYS A 78 -11.63 -3.95 -8.92
CA LYS A 78 -11.55 -2.95 -7.85
C LYS A 78 -10.83 -1.68 -8.33
N ARG A 79 -9.69 -1.80 -9.00
CA ARG A 79 -8.96 -0.65 -9.55
C ARG A 79 -9.76 0.08 -10.62
N ASP A 80 -10.45 -0.64 -11.50
CA ASP A 80 -11.31 -0.07 -12.51
C ASP A 80 -12.45 0.77 -11.89
N ALA A 81 -13.03 0.30 -10.80
CA ALA A 81 -14.05 1.05 -10.04
C ALA A 81 -13.47 2.30 -9.36
N GLN A 82 -12.20 2.29 -8.96
CA GLN A 82 -11.52 3.44 -8.36
C GLN A 82 -11.12 4.51 -9.39
N ARG A 83 -10.73 4.11 -10.61
CA ARG A 83 -10.11 5.01 -11.62
C ARG A 83 -10.96 6.23 -11.98
N GLY A 84 -12.28 6.11 -11.92
CA GLY A 84 -13.22 7.21 -12.20
C GLY A 84 -13.58 8.08 -10.99
N ARG A 85 -13.14 7.72 -9.77
CA ARG A 85 -13.49 8.45 -8.54
C ARG A 85 -12.59 9.68 -8.36
N PRO A 86 -13.13 10.79 -7.83
CA PRO A 86 -12.30 11.90 -7.35
C PRO A 86 -11.25 11.39 -6.35
N GLY A 87 -10.02 11.90 -6.45
CA GLY A 87 -8.92 11.49 -5.55
C GLY A 87 -8.11 10.28 -6.04
N PHE A 88 -8.51 9.61 -7.11
CA PHE A 88 -7.73 8.49 -7.66
C PHE A 88 -6.30 8.92 -7.99
N GLY A 89 -5.31 8.20 -7.45
CA GLY A 89 -3.89 8.52 -7.67
C GLY A 89 -3.40 9.83 -7.03
N ALA A 90 -4.20 10.52 -6.22
CA ALA A 90 -3.83 11.82 -5.66
C ALA A 90 -2.57 11.77 -4.78
N LEU A 91 -2.28 10.59 -4.21
CA LEU A 91 -1.13 10.37 -3.33
C LEU A 91 0.03 9.64 -4.02
N ALA A 92 -0.18 9.05 -5.20
CA ALA A 92 0.74 8.10 -5.83
C ALA A 92 2.12 8.66 -6.21
N ASP A 93 2.22 9.96 -6.48
CA ASP A 93 3.48 10.62 -6.87
C ASP A 93 4.20 11.34 -5.71
N ARG A 94 3.73 11.13 -4.47
CA ARG A 94 4.27 11.78 -3.28
C ARG A 94 5.33 10.91 -2.62
N SER A 95 6.42 11.55 -2.19
CA SER A 95 7.48 10.88 -1.44
C SER A 95 7.06 10.51 -0.02
N ILE A 96 6.28 11.39 0.63
CA ILE A 96 5.76 11.23 1.99
C ILE A 96 4.32 11.73 2.02
N VAL A 97 3.46 10.96 2.68
CA VAL A 97 2.08 11.34 3.01
C VAL A 97 1.81 11.12 4.49
N HIS A 98 0.99 11.99 5.08
CA HIS A 98 0.54 11.89 6.46
C HIS A 98 -0.96 11.62 6.46
N LEU A 99 -1.38 10.55 7.13
CA LEU A 99 -2.75 10.05 7.07
C LEU A 99 -3.32 9.87 8.47
N ARG A 100 -4.64 10.01 8.61
CA ARG A 100 -5.41 9.70 9.82
C ARG A 100 -6.48 8.67 9.50
N ARG A 101 -6.44 7.52 10.17
CA ARG A 101 -7.45 6.47 10.07
C ARG A 101 -8.00 6.11 11.45
N ARG A 102 -9.33 6.11 11.58
CA ARG A 102 -10.00 5.56 12.76
C ARG A 102 -10.11 4.04 12.62
N TRP A 103 -9.79 3.33 13.69
CA TRP A 103 -10.09 1.93 13.89
C TRP A 103 -11.17 1.80 14.96
N ASP A 104 -12.25 1.10 14.63
CA ASP A 104 -13.43 0.98 15.48
C ASP A 104 -13.38 -0.20 16.47
N GLY A 105 -12.25 -0.92 16.54
CA GLY A 105 -11.99 -1.87 17.63
C GLY A 105 -12.68 -3.23 17.49
N ASP A 106 -12.56 -3.90 16.34
CA ASP A 106 -13.08 -5.27 16.15
C ASP A 106 -12.28 -6.29 17.01
N GLY A 107 -12.59 -6.33 18.31
CA GLY A 107 -11.91 -7.15 19.33
C GLY A 107 -10.88 -6.42 20.19
N ASP A 108 -10.51 -5.19 19.84
CA ASP A 108 -9.52 -4.34 20.53
C ASP A 108 -10.10 -2.97 20.91
N GLU A 109 -9.39 -2.17 21.72
CA GLU A 109 -9.82 -0.80 22.01
C GLU A 109 -9.82 0.06 20.73
N PRO A 110 -10.89 0.81 20.45
CA PRO A 110 -10.90 1.76 19.34
C PRO A 110 -9.75 2.77 19.46
N ALA A 111 -9.06 2.99 18.35
CA ALA A 111 -7.91 3.90 18.31
C ALA A 111 -7.88 4.70 17.01
N THR A 112 -7.30 5.89 17.07
CA THR A 112 -7.01 6.68 15.87
C THR A 112 -5.54 6.54 15.53
N TYR A 113 -5.26 6.03 14.33
CA TYR A 113 -3.91 5.89 13.80
C TYR A 113 -3.55 7.11 12.96
N LEU A 114 -2.48 7.80 13.35
CA LEU A 114 -1.79 8.74 12.49
C LEU A 114 -0.58 8.04 11.88
N MET A 115 -0.42 8.09 10.57
CA MET A 115 0.63 7.38 9.85
C MET A 115 1.42 8.35 8.99
N GLU A 116 2.74 8.27 9.05
CA GLU A 116 3.62 8.76 8.00
C GLU A 116 3.95 7.59 7.08
N VAL A 117 3.71 7.76 5.78
CA VAL A 117 3.79 6.69 4.79
C VAL A 117 4.69 7.12 3.65
N GLY A 118 5.56 6.21 3.21
CA GLY A 118 6.48 6.41 2.09
C GLY A 118 5.79 6.24 0.73
N SER A 119 6.53 6.52 -0.34
CA SER A 119 6.05 6.39 -1.73
C SER A 119 5.70 4.97 -2.17
N ASP A 120 6.07 3.96 -1.37
CA ASP A 120 5.75 2.55 -1.61
C ASP A 120 4.55 2.06 -0.78
N GLY A 121 3.88 2.96 -0.05
CA GLY A 121 2.71 2.62 0.78
C GLY A 121 3.06 2.02 2.14
N ARG A 122 4.36 1.87 2.48
CA ARG A 122 4.79 1.38 3.79
C ARG A 122 4.79 2.49 4.83
N ARG A 123 4.50 2.12 6.08
CA ARG A 123 4.63 3.05 7.21
C ARG A 123 6.09 3.35 7.46
N LEU A 124 6.40 4.62 7.71
CA LEU A 124 7.69 5.09 8.20
C LEU A 124 7.60 5.42 9.69
N ARG A 125 6.46 5.94 10.15
CA ARG A 125 6.16 6.26 11.54
C ARG A 125 4.67 6.11 11.79
N GLN A 126 4.28 5.72 12.99
CA GLN A 126 2.88 5.65 13.40
C GLN A 126 2.70 6.21 14.80
N VAL A 127 1.59 6.93 15.01
CA VAL A 127 1.06 7.30 16.33
C VAL A 127 -0.32 6.67 16.49
N GLU A 128 -0.49 5.88 17.54
CA GLU A 128 -1.79 5.38 17.98
C GLU A 128 -2.33 6.29 19.09
N LEU A 129 -3.53 6.82 18.89
CA LEU A 129 -4.25 7.63 19.86
C LEU A 129 -5.45 6.84 20.38
N SER A 130 -5.36 6.37 21.62
CA SER A 130 -6.44 5.65 22.30
C SER A 130 -7.46 6.64 22.88
N ASP A 131 -8.71 6.22 23.00
CA ASP A 131 -9.80 7.07 23.54
C ASP A 131 -9.59 7.43 25.03
N ASN A 132 -8.74 6.67 25.74
CA ASN A 132 -8.33 6.94 27.12
C ASN A 132 -7.29 8.07 27.26
N GLY A 133 -6.88 8.71 26.14
CA GLY A 133 -5.92 9.81 26.10
C GLY A 133 -4.45 9.36 26.03
N THR A 134 -4.18 8.06 25.94
CA THR A 134 -2.84 7.53 25.70
C THR A 134 -2.45 7.72 24.24
N ALA A 135 -1.20 8.14 24.02
CA ALA A 135 -0.60 8.27 22.71
C ALA A 135 0.69 7.46 22.65
N LEU A 136 0.74 6.47 21.76
CA LEU A 136 1.90 5.59 21.56
C LEU A 136 2.48 5.80 20.17
N ARG A 137 3.80 5.91 20.06
CA ARG A 137 4.51 6.00 18.79
C ARG A 137 5.33 4.75 18.52
N SER A 138 5.38 4.35 17.26
CA SER A 138 6.18 3.22 16.78
C SER A 138 6.79 3.53 15.41
N GLY A 139 7.89 2.86 15.10
CA GLY A 139 8.58 2.91 13.81
C GLY A 139 8.91 1.50 13.27
N PRO A 140 9.65 1.41 12.16
CA PRO A 140 9.94 0.15 11.47
C PRO A 140 10.66 -0.87 12.35
N ASP A 141 11.47 -0.41 13.31
CA ASP A 141 12.18 -1.27 14.25
C ASP A 141 11.24 -1.97 15.26
N ASP A 142 10.02 -1.45 15.45
CA ASP A 142 9.01 -2.00 16.35
C ASP A 142 8.07 -3.00 15.67
N TRP A 143 8.12 -3.12 14.34
CA TRP A 143 7.19 -3.94 13.56
C TRP A 143 7.89 -5.19 13.03
N PRO A 144 7.47 -6.40 13.42
CA PRO A 144 8.03 -7.64 12.88
C PRO A 144 7.87 -7.75 11.34
N PHE A 145 6.85 -7.09 10.80
CA PHE A 145 6.57 -7.03 9.38
C PHE A 145 5.91 -5.68 9.02
N ASN A 146 6.31 -5.10 7.90
CA ASN A 146 5.81 -3.80 7.44
C ASN A 146 5.50 -3.84 5.93
N PRO A 147 4.39 -4.49 5.55
CA PRO A 147 3.94 -4.49 4.16
C PRO A 147 3.43 -3.09 3.78
N PRO A 148 3.23 -2.80 2.49
CA PRO A 148 2.44 -1.66 2.08
C PRO A 148 1.04 -1.76 2.70
N VAL A 149 0.68 -0.81 3.56
CA VAL A 149 -0.65 -0.78 4.21
C VAL A 149 -1.56 0.30 3.62
N VAL A 150 -1.02 1.10 2.71
CA VAL A 150 -1.72 2.16 1.99
C VAL A 150 -1.50 1.98 0.50
N ASP A 151 -2.57 1.74 -0.23
CA ASP A 151 -2.60 1.84 -1.69
C ASP A 151 -2.70 3.32 -2.09
N LEU A 152 -1.60 3.94 -2.50
CA LEU A 152 -1.55 5.38 -2.82
C LEU A 152 -2.40 5.79 -4.04
N PHE A 153 -2.89 4.82 -4.81
CA PHE A 153 -3.84 5.07 -5.90
C PHE A 153 -5.30 5.01 -5.43
N ASP A 154 -5.58 4.40 -4.27
CA ASP A 154 -6.93 4.31 -3.76
C ASP A 154 -7.43 5.70 -3.30
N PRO A 155 -8.51 6.23 -3.91
CA PRO A 155 -9.06 7.54 -3.60
C PRO A 155 -9.48 7.70 -2.14
N GLU A 156 -9.79 6.63 -1.41
CA GLU A 156 -10.27 6.71 -0.02
C GLU A 156 -9.19 7.25 0.92
N TRP A 157 -7.92 7.03 0.62
CA TRP A 157 -6.82 7.58 1.41
C TRP A 157 -6.65 9.08 1.23
N ALA A 158 -7.07 9.65 0.10
CA ALA A 158 -6.96 11.09 -0.15
C ALA A 158 -7.79 11.90 0.86
N ASP A 159 -8.97 11.38 1.25
CA ASP A 159 -9.85 12.02 2.23
C ASP A 159 -9.31 11.91 3.67
N MET A 160 -8.33 11.04 3.90
CA MET A 160 -7.69 10.80 5.19
C MET A 160 -6.40 11.60 5.39
N GLU A 161 -5.99 12.40 4.40
CA GLU A 161 -4.78 13.20 4.49
C GLU A 161 -4.86 14.25 5.60
N ILE A 162 -3.81 14.30 6.42
CA ILE A 162 -3.60 15.33 7.44
C ILE A 162 -2.36 16.16 7.12
N ARG A 163 -2.25 17.31 7.78
CA ARG A 163 -1.07 18.17 7.62
C ARG A 163 0.15 17.53 8.31
N PRO A 164 1.36 17.65 7.74
CA PRO A 164 2.58 17.18 8.40
C PRO A 164 2.76 17.73 9.82
N ALA A 165 2.43 19.00 10.04
CA ALA A 165 2.52 19.64 11.36
C ALA A 165 1.61 19.00 12.41
N GLU A 166 0.46 18.47 12.00
CA GLU A 166 -0.45 17.75 12.89
C GLU A 166 0.14 16.42 13.32
N PHE A 167 0.73 15.68 12.38
CA PHE A 167 1.43 14.43 12.66
C PHE A 167 2.63 14.66 13.59
N GLU A 168 3.49 15.64 13.29
CA GLU A 168 4.69 15.91 14.09
C GLU A 168 4.37 16.33 15.52
N ALA A 169 3.30 17.12 15.72
CA ALA A 169 2.84 17.47 17.05
C ALA A 169 2.46 16.23 17.87
N ALA A 170 1.70 15.30 17.28
CA ALA A 170 1.33 14.06 17.94
C ALA A 170 2.55 13.16 18.19
N TRP A 171 3.49 13.09 17.24
CA TRP A 171 4.70 12.28 17.35
C TRP A 171 5.62 12.72 18.50
N LEU A 172 5.73 14.03 18.73
CA LEU A 172 6.57 14.60 19.79
C LEU A 172 5.99 14.36 21.18
N GLU A 173 4.66 14.39 21.32
CA GLU A 173 3.95 14.17 22.58
C GLU A 173 3.76 12.68 22.92
N ALA A 174 3.72 11.82 21.91
CA ALA A 174 3.51 10.38 22.09
C ALA A 174 4.71 9.68 22.74
N ARG A 175 4.41 8.72 23.62
CA ARG A 175 5.42 7.86 24.26
C ARG A 175 5.83 6.75 23.30
N HIS A 176 7.10 6.34 23.34
CA HIS A 176 7.55 5.23 22.52
C HIS A 176 6.91 3.91 22.97
N VAL A 177 6.50 3.07 22.02
CA VAL A 177 6.04 1.71 22.32
C VAL A 177 7.15 0.96 23.07
N GLY A 178 6.83 0.36 24.23
CA GLY A 178 7.83 -0.30 25.08
C GLY A 178 8.54 0.58 26.12
N SER A 179 8.16 1.86 26.27
CA SER A 179 8.55 2.64 27.47
C SER A 179 7.82 2.07 28.69
N GLU A 180 8.53 1.50 29.67
CA GLU A 180 7.91 0.99 30.92
C GLU A 180 7.12 2.08 31.66
N GLN A 181 6.01 1.69 32.32
CA GLN A 181 5.15 2.54 33.14
C GLN A 181 5.83 2.97 34.45
#